data_AF-A0A526RP34-F1
#
_entry.id   AF-A0A526RP34-F1
#
_cell.length_a   1.000
_cell.length_b   1.000
_cell.length_c   1.000
_cell.angle_alpha   90.00
_cell.angle_beta   90.00
_cell.angle_gamma   90.00
#
_symmetry.space_group_name_H-M   'P 1'
#
loop_
_entity.id
_entity.type
_entity.pdbx_description
1 polymer ?
#
loop_
_entity_poly.entity_id
_entity_poly.type
_entity_poly.pdbx_seq_one_letter_code
_entity_poly.pdbx_strand_id
1 'polypeptide(L)'
;MAATVAQGAPGIPARWTSSAKSGVGTALSEVSPLWFTLSHGILNEIYHPRLDSACTRDMELIVTGPGGYFSEEKRDAAHEVSTVDAGVPAYRLTNTATDGAYRIGKRIITDPKRPVLLQEITFSALKGSASDYRVYSLLAPHLVNAGMGNTAWVGEHRGRPVLFASGRGTCLALASSLPWGACSAGYVGFSDGWQQLQHGGALDPACRRAEDGNVALTGEIGFSAADNTALLALGFGASPEEAADLAFASLKQGYDASAKVYVENWRKWQAGLHKLDRHATSGLNTY
;
A
#
# COMPACT_ATOMS: atom_id res chain seq x y z
N MET A 1 24.68 -4.51 -16.54
CA MET A 1 24.27 -3.32 -17.30
C MET A 1 24.17 -2.16 -16.32
N ALA A 2 24.65 -0.97 -16.69
CA ALA A 2 24.51 0.21 -15.83
C ALA A 2 23.02 0.50 -15.60
N ALA A 3 22.62 0.82 -14.37
CA ALA A 3 21.26 1.24 -14.07
C ALA A 3 20.96 2.51 -14.86
N THR A 4 20.00 2.45 -15.78
CA THR A 4 19.60 3.58 -16.61
C THR A 4 18.41 4.30 -15.98
N VAL A 5 18.42 5.62 -16.05
CA VAL A 5 17.22 6.42 -15.77
C VAL A 5 16.15 6.04 -16.80
N ALA A 6 14.94 5.81 -16.34
CA ALA A 6 13.81 5.44 -17.18
C ALA A 6 13.50 6.55 -18.22
N GLN A 7 12.90 6.18 -19.35
CA GLN A 7 12.49 7.15 -20.38
C GLN A 7 11.12 7.75 -20.06
N GLY A 8 10.81 8.94 -20.62
CA GLY A 8 9.50 9.58 -20.46
C GLY A 8 9.41 10.64 -19.34
N ALA A 9 10.55 11.21 -18.94
CA ALA A 9 10.59 12.33 -18.01
C ALA A 9 9.77 13.54 -18.52
N PRO A 10 9.10 14.31 -17.63
CA PRO A 10 8.98 14.12 -16.18
C PRO A 10 7.75 13.27 -15.77
N GLY A 11 7.16 12.51 -16.70
CA GLY A 11 5.84 11.90 -16.53
C GLY A 11 4.70 12.85 -16.88
N ILE A 12 3.47 12.32 -16.92
CA ILE A 12 2.26 13.12 -17.17
C ILE A 12 1.94 14.02 -15.96
N PRO A 13 1.18 15.12 -16.14
CA PRO A 13 0.72 15.95 -15.03
C PRO A 13 0.00 15.14 -13.96
N ALA A 14 0.45 15.27 -12.71
CA ALA A 14 -0.11 14.52 -11.60
C ALA A 14 -1.55 14.97 -11.24
N ARG A 15 -2.35 14.03 -10.74
CA ARG A 15 -3.71 14.25 -10.23
C ARG A 15 -3.90 13.53 -8.90
N TRP A 16 -4.79 14.02 -8.05
CA TRP A 16 -5.20 13.32 -6.83
C TRP A 16 -6.32 12.32 -7.13
N THR A 17 -6.55 11.40 -6.20
CA THR A 17 -7.64 10.42 -6.31
C THR A 17 -8.98 11.06 -5.92
N SER A 18 -10.06 10.27 -5.99
CA SER A 18 -11.39 10.69 -5.54
C SER A 18 -11.39 11.04 -4.05
N SER A 19 -12.17 12.05 -3.66
CA SER A 19 -12.39 12.41 -2.26
C SER A 19 -13.36 11.45 -1.55
N ALA A 20 -14.10 10.62 -2.28
CA ALA A 20 -14.98 9.61 -1.70
C ALA A 20 -14.17 8.46 -1.09
N LYS A 21 -14.08 8.41 0.24
CA LYS A 21 -13.32 7.39 0.97
C LYS A 21 -14.24 6.33 1.58
N SER A 22 -13.84 5.08 1.45
CA SER A 22 -14.45 3.91 2.10
C SER A 22 -13.88 3.64 3.50
N GLY A 23 -12.73 4.23 3.83
CA GLY A 23 -12.11 4.08 5.14
C GLY A 23 -10.98 5.07 5.37
N VAL A 24 -10.77 5.42 6.63
CA VAL A 24 -9.64 6.20 7.14
C VAL A 24 -9.10 5.52 8.39
N GLY A 25 -7.78 5.57 8.62
CA GLY A 25 -7.21 4.97 9.82
C GLY A 25 -5.85 5.50 10.23
N THR A 26 -5.55 5.32 11.52
CA THR A 26 -4.27 5.67 12.15
C THR A 26 -4.13 4.92 13.46
N ALA A 27 -2.90 4.58 13.83
CA ALA A 27 -2.64 4.03 15.15
C ALA A 27 -2.91 5.12 16.19
N LEU A 28 -3.62 4.76 17.26
CA LEU A 28 -3.74 5.64 18.41
C LEU A 28 -2.40 5.60 19.18
N SER A 29 -1.43 6.38 18.69
CA SER A 29 -0.04 6.42 19.17
C SER A 29 0.62 7.75 18.85
N GLU A 30 1.37 8.30 19.79
CA GLU A 30 2.13 9.55 19.62
C GLU A 30 3.40 9.36 18.75
N VAL A 31 3.89 8.12 18.65
CA VAL A 31 5.15 7.79 17.94
C VAL A 31 4.93 7.21 16.54
N SER A 32 3.68 7.16 16.07
CA SER A 32 3.31 6.72 14.73
C SER A 32 2.47 7.79 14.02
N PRO A 33 3.09 8.90 13.59
CA PRO A 33 2.40 10.00 12.91
C PRO A 33 2.13 9.62 11.45
N LEU A 34 1.20 8.66 11.27
CA LEU A 34 0.85 8.12 9.98
C LEU A 34 -0.65 7.86 9.91
N TRP A 35 -1.29 8.38 8.87
CA TRP A 35 -2.71 8.20 8.59
C TRP A 35 -2.87 7.64 7.19
N PHE A 36 -3.88 6.83 6.95
CA PHE A 36 -4.15 6.28 5.62
C PHE A 36 -5.63 6.40 5.27
N THR A 37 -5.90 6.36 3.97
CA THR A 37 -7.25 6.37 3.40
C THR A 37 -7.41 5.22 2.41
N LEU A 38 -8.66 4.80 2.23
CA LEU A 38 -9.05 3.70 1.35
C LEU A 38 -10.20 4.11 0.45
N SER A 39 -10.16 3.69 -0.82
CA SER A 39 -11.27 3.72 -1.76
C SER A 39 -10.97 2.73 -2.89
N HIS A 40 -12.00 2.27 -3.60
CA HIS A 40 -11.83 1.35 -4.75
C HIS A 40 -10.97 0.12 -4.42
N GLY A 41 -11.12 -0.43 -3.20
CA GLY A 41 -10.38 -1.61 -2.75
C GLY A 41 -8.87 -1.44 -2.57
N ILE A 42 -8.34 -0.21 -2.57
CA ILE A 42 -6.91 0.07 -2.48
C ILE A 42 -6.59 1.13 -1.42
N LEU A 43 -5.29 1.25 -1.10
CA LEU A 43 -4.76 2.39 -0.37
C LEU A 43 -4.66 3.59 -1.31
N ASN A 44 -5.06 4.76 -0.84
CA ASN A 44 -4.91 6.01 -1.58
C ASN A 44 -3.86 6.91 -0.92
N GLU A 45 -4.28 8.06 -0.38
CA GLU A 45 -3.41 8.97 0.36
C GLU A 45 -3.05 8.37 1.72
N ILE A 46 -1.74 8.33 1.95
CA ILE A 46 -1.09 8.10 3.23
C ILE A 46 -0.43 9.41 3.64
N TYR A 47 -0.66 9.86 4.86
CA TYR A 47 -0.23 11.15 5.37
C TYR A 47 0.89 10.99 6.40
N HIS A 48 1.97 11.74 6.22
CA HIS A 48 3.15 11.73 7.10
C HIS A 48 4.02 12.98 6.87
N PRO A 49 4.69 13.56 7.89
CA PRO A 49 4.55 13.29 9.33
C PRO A 49 3.36 14.05 9.96
N ARG A 50 2.56 14.73 9.15
CA ARG A 50 1.40 15.49 9.61
C ARG A 50 0.18 15.09 8.80
N LEU A 51 -1.00 15.21 9.42
CA LEU A 51 -2.27 14.86 8.80
C LEU A 51 -2.58 15.69 7.55
N ASP A 52 -1.95 16.85 7.37
CA ASP A 52 -2.09 17.74 6.21
C ASP A 52 -1.08 17.44 5.09
N SER A 53 -0.23 16.43 5.24
CA SER A 53 0.92 16.15 4.38
C SER A 53 0.74 14.79 3.71
N ALA A 54 -0.02 14.73 2.60
CA ALA A 54 -0.20 13.51 1.82
C ALA A 54 1.12 13.11 1.13
N CYS A 55 1.43 11.83 1.13
CA CYS A 55 2.70 11.29 0.63
C CYS A 55 2.56 10.27 -0.51
N THR A 56 1.34 9.76 -0.72
CA THR A 56 1.01 8.79 -1.77
C THR A 56 -0.26 9.22 -2.46
N ARG A 57 -0.45 8.79 -3.71
CA ARG A 57 -1.74 8.89 -4.39
C ARG A 57 -2.52 7.59 -4.32
N ASP A 58 -1.87 6.51 -4.72
CA ASP A 58 -2.43 5.17 -4.80
C ASP A 58 -1.33 4.15 -4.46
N MET A 59 -1.71 3.08 -3.76
CA MET A 59 -0.94 1.85 -3.61
C MET A 59 -1.87 0.66 -3.87
N GLU A 60 -1.66 0.01 -5.01
CA GLU A 60 -2.55 -1.00 -5.58
C GLU A 60 -1.78 -2.23 -6.08
N LEU A 61 -2.52 -3.24 -6.48
CA LEU A 61 -2.02 -4.47 -7.07
C LEU A 61 -2.47 -4.60 -8.53
N ILE A 62 -1.52 -4.98 -9.37
CA ILE A 62 -1.77 -5.42 -10.75
C ILE A 62 -1.54 -6.92 -10.80
N VAL A 63 -2.43 -7.66 -11.46
CA VAL A 63 -2.31 -9.09 -11.69
C VAL A 63 -2.12 -9.34 -13.18
N THR A 64 -1.04 -10.04 -13.56
CA THR A 64 -0.86 -10.56 -14.91
C THR A 64 -0.92 -12.08 -14.91
N GLY A 65 -1.13 -12.68 -16.08
CA GLY A 65 -1.28 -14.14 -16.19
C GLY A 65 -1.28 -14.65 -17.63
N PRO A 66 -1.77 -15.88 -17.86
CA PRO A 66 -1.67 -16.56 -19.15
C PRO A 66 -2.45 -15.83 -20.24
N GLY A 67 -1.99 -15.96 -21.49
CA GLY A 67 -2.70 -15.40 -22.66
C GLY A 67 -2.69 -13.87 -22.72
N GLY A 68 -1.75 -13.21 -22.04
CA GLY A 68 -1.69 -11.74 -21.97
C GLY A 68 -2.70 -11.14 -20.99
N TYR A 69 -3.16 -11.93 -20.01
CA TYR A 69 -4.04 -11.45 -18.95
C TYR A 69 -3.41 -10.27 -18.21
N PHE A 70 -4.20 -9.22 -18.01
CA PHE A 70 -3.87 -8.04 -17.23
C PHE A 70 -5.11 -7.60 -16.47
N SER A 71 -4.96 -7.29 -15.18
CA SER A 71 -6.03 -6.80 -14.33
C SER A 71 -5.49 -5.81 -13.30
N GLU A 72 -6.06 -4.61 -13.27
CA GLU A 72 -5.82 -3.59 -12.24
C GLU A 72 -6.90 -3.76 -11.16
N GLU A 73 -6.52 -4.14 -9.94
CA GLU A 73 -7.51 -4.52 -8.92
C GLU A 73 -8.54 -3.41 -8.67
N LYS A 74 -8.11 -2.15 -8.74
CA LYS A 74 -8.94 -0.95 -8.52
C LYS A 74 -10.11 -0.82 -9.51
N ARG A 75 -9.98 -1.41 -10.70
CA ARG A 75 -10.93 -1.25 -11.81
C ARG A 75 -11.62 -2.56 -12.17
N ASP A 76 -10.87 -3.65 -12.08
CA ASP A 76 -11.27 -4.94 -12.62
C ASP A 76 -11.75 -5.92 -11.55
N ALA A 77 -11.90 -5.47 -10.29
CA ALA A 77 -12.39 -6.27 -9.18
C ALA A 77 -13.63 -5.67 -8.49
N ALA A 78 -14.46 -6.53 -7.92
CA ALA A 78 -15.47 -6.15 -6.93
C ALA A 78 -14.83 -6.06 -5.55
N HIS A 79 -15.22 -5.04 -4.77
CA HIS A 79 -14.57 -4.69 -3.51
C HIS A 79 -15.51 -4.84 -2.31
N GLU A 80 -15.06 -5.59 -1.31
CA GLU A 80 -15.69 -5.65 0.01
C GLU A 80 -14.75 -5.02 1.04
N VAL A 81 -15.27 -4.11 1.86
CA VAL A 81 -14.51 -3.40 2.90
C VAL A 81 -15.20 -3.58 4.24
N SER A 82 -14.46 -4.00 5.26
CA SER A 82 -14.92 -4.12 6.64
C SER A 82 -13.82 -3.70 7.62
N THR A 83 -14.18 -3.42 8.87
CA THR A 83 -13.17 -3.19 9.91
C THR A 83 -12.68 -4.51 10.51
N VAL A 84 -11.45 -4.51 11.03
CA VAL A 84 -10.86 -5.65 11.74
C VAL A 84 -11.63 -5.92 13.04
N ASP A 85 -12.10 -4.86 13.68
CA ASP A 85 -12.88 -4.91 14.91
C ASP A 85 -13.88 -3.72 14.96
N ALA A 86 -14.96 -3.85 15.71
CA ALA A 86 -16.03 -2.85 15.75
C ALA A 86 -15.53 -1.50 16.28
N GLY A 87 -15.68 -0.45 15.47
CA GLY A 87 -15.23 0.91 15.79
C GLY A 87 -13.71 1.13 15.75
N VAL A 88 -12.92 0.10 15.43
CA VAL A 88 -11.46 0.24 15.30
C VAL A 88 -11.12 0.51 13.83
N PRO A 89 -10.41 1.61 13.49
CA PRO A 89 -10.12 1.99 12.11
C PRO A 89 -8.95 1.19 11.48
N ALA A 90 -8.96 -0.12 11.68
CA ALA A 90 -8.16 -1.11 11.00
C ALA A 90 -9.05 -1.86 10.01
N TYR A 91 -8.57 -2.18 8.80
CA TYR A 91 -9.46 -2.64 7.73
C TYR A 91 -9.09 -4.01 7.18
N ARG A 92 -10.12 -4.77 6.79
CA ARG A 92 -10.05 -5.97 5.95
C ARG A 92 -10.72 -5.68 4.63
N LEU A 93 -10.01 -5.94 3.53
CA LEU A 93 -10.54 -5.80 2.18
C LEU A 93 -10.53 -7.16 1.48
N THR A 94 -11.55 -7.43 0.68
CA THR A 94 -11.56 -8.54 -0.26
C THR A 94 -11.86 -8.00 -1.65
N ASN A 95 -10.89 -8.13 -2.56
CA ASN A 95 -11.04 -7.77 -3.95
C ASN A 95 -11.14 -9.06 -4.77
N THR A 96 -12.29 -9.29 -5.41
CA THR A 96 -12.49 -10.47 -6.29
C THR A 96 -12.56 -9.99 -7.73
N ALA A 97 -11.71 -10.53 -8.60
CA ALA A 97 -11.68 -10.16 -10.01
C ALA A 97 -13.09 -10.35 -10.63
N THR A 98 -13.55 -9.39 -11.42
CA THR A 98 -14.89 -9.38 -12.01
C THR A 98 -15.13 -10.54 -12.97
N ASP A 99 -14.06 -11.05 -13.58
CA ASP A 99 -14.03 -12.25 -14.42
C ASP A 99 -13.91 -13.57 -13.62
N GLY A 100 -13.79 -13.49 -12.29
CA GLY A 100 -13.61 -14.61 -11.38
C GLY A 100 -12.24 -15.30 -11.48
N ALA A 101 -11.20 -14.66 -12.01
CA ALA A 101 -9.87 -15.26 -12.13
C ALA A 101 -9.14 -15.42 -10.79
N TYR A 102 -9.24 -14.42 -9.90
CA TYR A 102 -8.52 -14.39 -8.64
C TYR A 102 -9.30 -13.70 -7.52
N ARG A 103 -8.79 -13.85 -6.29
CA ARG A 103 -9.17 -13.10 -5.10
C ARG A 103 -7.93 -12.59 -4.36
N ILE A 104 -7.99 -11.35 -3.92
CA ILE A 104 -6.99 -10.69 -3.08
C ILE A 104 -7.65 -10.35 -1.74
N GLY A 105 -7.13 -10.90 -0.65
CA GLY A 105 -7.45 -10.48 0.72
C GLY A 105 -6.41 -9.48 1.22
N LYS A 106 -6.83 -8.43 1.94
CA LYS A 106 -5.91 -7.47 2.56
C LYS A 106 -6.28 -7.21 4.01
N ARG A 107 -5.26 -7.06 4.86
CA ARG A 107 -5.40 -6.55 6.24
C ARG A 107 -4.49 -5.34 6.41
N ILE A 108 -5.04 -4.20 6.81
CA ILE A 108 -4.35 -2.90 6.75
C ILE A 108 -4.40 -2.20 8.11
N ILE A 109 -3.22 -1.81 8.60
CA ILE A 109 -3.02 -0.97 9.80
C ILE A 109 -1.81 -0.05 9.60
N THR A 110 -1.60 0.91 10.51
CA THR A 110 -0.29 1.53 10.71
C THR A 110 0.37 0.89 11.92
N ASP A 111 1.70 0.77 11.94
CA ASP A 111 2.41 0.21 13.08
C ASP A 111 2.34 1.18 14.27
N PRO A 112 1.83 0.78 15.45
CA PRO A 112 1.72 1.69 16.59
C PRO A 112 3.04 2.21 17.15
N LYS A 113 4.18 1.64 16.75
CA LYS A 113 5.51 1.97 17.32
C LYS A 113 6.38 2.80 16.39
N ARG A 114 5.98 3.01 15.13
CA ARG A 114 6.79 3.70 14.11
C ARG A 114 5.96 4.14 12.91
N PRO A 115 6.39 5.16 12.13
CA PRO A 115 5.69 5.62 10.93
C PRO A 115 5.84 4.62 9.77
N VAL A 116 5.15 3.48 9.90
CA VAL A 116 5.10 2.41 8.89
C VAL A 116 3.65 2.03 8.68
N LEU A 117 3.22 1.95 7.43
CA LEU A 117 1.98 1.28 7.06
C LEU A 117 2.25 -0.21 6.81
N LEU A 118 1.42 -1.07 7.39
CA LEU A 118 1.46 -2.51 7.18
C LEU A 118 0.23 -2.95 6.39
N GLN A 119 0.48 -3.63 5.28
CA GLN A 119 -0.55 -4.26 4.46
C GLN A 119 -0.19 -5.73 4.28
N GLU A 120 -0.89 -6.61 4.97
CA GLU A 120 -0.80 -8.04 4.69
C GLU A 120 -1.75 -8.39 3.55
N ILE A 121 -1.28 -9.20 2.61
CA ILE A 121 -1.94 -9.53 1.36
C ILE A 121 -1.95 -11.05 1.24
N THR A 122 -3.13 -11.63 1.01
CA THR A 122 -3.27 -13.02 0.60
C THR A 122 -3.78 -13.08 -0.83
N PHE A 123 -3.09 -13.81 -1.69
CA PHE A 123 -3.51 -14.04 -3.08
C PHE A 123 -4.09 -15.44 -3.24
N SER A 124 -5.16 -15.57 -4.03
CA SER A 124 -5.78 -16.85 -4.35
C SER A 124 -6.21 -16.88 -5.81
N ALA A 125 -5.66 -17.81 -6.58
CA ALA A 125 -6.16 -18.14 -7.91
C ALA A 125 -7.50 -18.88 -7.77
N LEU A 126 -8.53 -18.37 -8.44
CA LEU A 126 -9.86 -19.01 -8.51
C LEU A 126 -10.04 -19.82 -9.80
N LYS A 127 -9.24 -19.52 -10.83
CA LYS A 127 -9.08 -20.31 -12.05
C LYS A 127 -7.62 -20.68 -12.20
N GLY A 128 -7.32 -21.86 -12.75
CA GLY A 128 -5.95 -22.33 -12.89
C GLY A 128 -5.24 -22.51 -11.54
N SER A 129 -3.95 -22.22 -11.52
CA SER A 129 -3.06 -22.33 -10.36
C SER A 129 -2.46 -20.99 -9.97
N ALA A 130 -2.03 -20.83 -8.72
CA ALA A 130 -1.38 -19.59 -8.27
C ALA A 130 -0.12 -19.25 -9.08
N SER A 131 0.61 -20.28 -9.57
CA SER A 131 1.80 -20.11 -10.40
C SER A 131 1.54 -19.55 -11.80
N ASP A 132 0.29 -19.59 -12.26
CA ASP A 132 -0.11 -19.01 -13.56
C ASP A 132 -0.17 -17.49 -13.51
N TYR A 133 -0.25 -16.92 -12.31
CA TYR A 133 -0.36 -15.48 -12.10
C TYR A 133 0.93 -14.86 -11.57
N ARG A 134 1.07 -13.57 -11.81
CA ARG A 134 2.07 -12.69 -11.21
C ARG A 134 1.34 -11.50 -10.61
N VAL A 135 1.73 -11.12 -9.39
CA VAL A 135 1.07 -10.04 -8.64
C VAL A 135 2.10 -8.96 -8.35
N TYR A 136 1.81 -7.73 -8.73
CA TYR A 136 2.72 -6.60 -8.62
C TYR A 136 2.12 -5.56 -7.69
N SER A 137 2.88 -5.08 -6.71
CA SER A 137 2.55 -3.85 -5.99
C SER A 137 2.96 -2.66 -6.84
N LEU A 138 2.02 -1.77 -7.16
CA LEU A 138 2.27 -0.47 -7.77
C LEU A 138 2.03 0.61 -6.73
N LEU A 139 3.05 1.45 -6.49
CA LEU A 139 3.02 2.57 -5.57
C LEU A 139 3.28 3.86 -6.34
N ALA A 140 2.40 4.85 -6.18
CA ALA A 140 2.54 6.19 -6.75
C ALA A 140 2.89 7.22 -5.66
N PRO A 141 4.18 7.54 -5.44
CA PRO A 141 4.63 8.54 -4.47
C PRO A 141 4.19 9.94 -4.88
N HIS A 142 3.53 10.63 -3.97
CA HIS A 142 3.16 12.04 -4.08
C HIS A 142 3.67 12.76 -2.82
N LEU A 143 4.99 12.79 -2.60
CA LEU A 143 5.57 13.15 -1.30
C LEU A 143 5.30 14.62 -0.96
N VAL A 144 4.63 14.81 0.19
CA VAL A 144 4.31 16.12 0.79
C VAL A 144 3.49 17.00 -0.15
N ASN A 145 2.27 16.55 -0.44
CA ASN A 145 1.26 17.21 -1.26
C ASN A 145 1.69 17.50 -2.70
N ALA A 146 2.69 16.79 -3.22
CA ALA A 146 3.21 17.00 -4.56
C ALA A 146 3.36 15.70 -5.34
N GLY A 147 2.57 15.55 -6.39
CA GLY A 147 2.71 14.43 -7.33
C GLY A 147 3.84 14.62 -8.35
N MET A 148 4.39 15.83 -8.48
CA MET A 148 5.59 16.11 -9.29
C MET A 148 6.81 16.35 -8.38
N GLY A 149 8.02 16.23 -8.95
CA GLY A 149 9.28 16.50 -8.24
C GLY A 149 9.70 15.38 -7.28
N ASN A 150 9.20 14.17 -7.51
CA ASN A 150 9.57 12.98 -6.76
C ASN A 150 10.67 12.22 -7.51
N THR A 151 11.62 11.66 -6.77
CA THR A 151 12.60 10.72 -7.30
C THR A 151 12.31 9.33 -6.76
N ALA A 152 12.18 8.33 -7.62
CA ALA A 152 11.94 6.94 -7.28
C ALA A 152 13.07 6.05 -7.81
N TRP A 153 13.46 5.03 -7.04
CA TRP A 153 14.46 4.07 -7.47
C TRP A 153 14.32 2.70 -6.81
N VAL A 154 14.84 1.68 -7.50
CA VAL A 154 15.00 0.32 -6.97
C VAL A 154 16.39 0.22 -6.34
N GLY A 155 16.44 0.28 -5.01
CA GLY A 155 17.66 0.21 -4.22
C GLY A 155 17.80 -1.11 -3.46
N GLU A 156 18.74 -1.14 -2.52
CA GLU A 156 18.93 -2.26 -1.60
C GLU A 156 19.12 -1.74 -0.18
N HIS A 157 18.69 -2.54 0.79
CA HIS A 157 18.95 -2.32 2.20
C HIS A 157 19.23 -3.66 2.88
N ARG A 158 20.40 -3.79 3.53
CA ARG A 158 20.86 -5.03 4.18
C ARG A 158 20.82 -6.26 3.24
N GLY A 159 21.22 -6.07 1.99
CA GLY A 159 21.25 -7.12 0.96
C GLY A 159 19.88 -7.55 0.43
N ARG A 160 18.82 -6.77 0.71
CA ARG A 160 17.46 -7.03 0.21
C ARG A 160 17.00 -5.89 -0.69
N PRO A 161 16.36 -6.16 -1.84
CA PRO A 161 15.79 -5.11 -2.68
C PRO A 161 14.69 -4.32 -1.96
N VAL A 162 14.66 -3.01 -2.19
CA VAL A 162 13.67 -2.08 -1.62
C VAL A 162 13.29 -1.04 -2.68
N LEU A 163 12.00 -0.73 -2.74
CA LEU A 163 11.46 0.30 -3.61
C LEU A 163 11.42 1.63 -2.84
N PHE A 164 12.22 2.60 -3.27
CA PHE A 164 12.40 3.87 -2.57
C PHE A 164 11.85 5.04 -3.36
N ALA A 165 11.38 6.07 -2.64
CA ALA A 165 11.19 7.39 -3.22
C ALA A 165 11.55 8.49 -2.22
N SER A 166 11.96 9.64 -2.75
CA SER A 166 12.25 10.85 -1.99
C SER A 166 11.68 12.09 -2.67
N GLY A 167 11.28 13.06 -1.86
CA GLY A 167 10.67 14.30 -2.31
C GLY A 167 10.40 15.22 -1.12
N ARG A 168 10.72 16.50 -1.27
CA ARG A 168 10.42 17.56 -0.29
C ARG A 168 10.87 17.23 1.15
N GLY A 169 12.04 16.62 1.31
CA GLY A 169 12.62 16.29 2.61
C GLY A 169 12.00 15.07 3.31
N THR A 170 11.12 14.32 2.63
CA THR A 170 10.59 13.03 3.11
C THR A 170 11.06 11.90 2.19
N CYS A 171 11.35 10.75 2.78
CA CYS A 171 11.64 9.51 2.07
C CYS A 171 10.62 8.44 2.44
N LEU A 172 10.33 7.55 1.50
CA LEU A 172 9.60 6.31 1.75
C LEU A 172 10.39 5.09 1.28
N ALA A 173 10.13 3.95 1.91
CA ALA A 173 10.72 2.66 1.59
C ALA A 173 9.65 1.57 1.66
N LEU A 174 9.36 0.94 0.52
CA LEU A 174 8.45 -0.20 0.43
C LEU A 174 9.25 -1.50 0.45
N ALA A 175 9.08 -2.26 1.54
CA ALA A 175 9.69 -3.56 1.76
C ALA A 175 8.62 -4.66 1.81
N SER A 176 9.02 -5.90 1.54
CA SER A 176 8.15 -7.09 1.52
C SER A 176 8.70 -8.20 2.42
N SER A 177 7.82 -9.00 3.03
CA SER A 177 8.21 -10.23 3.73
C SER A 177 8.60 -11.34 2.77
N LEU A 178 7.97 -11.41 1.59
CA LEU A 178 8.36 -12.30 0.49
C LEU A 178 9.42 -11.63 -0.39
N PRO A 179 10.25 -12.41 -1.12
CA PRO A 179 11.16 -11.86 -2.10
C PRO A 179 10.43 -11.02 -3.15
N TRP A 180 11.07 -9.93 -3.59
CA TRP A 180 10.65 -9.26 -4.81
C TRP A 180 11.14 -10.07 -6.03
N GLY A 181 10.29 -10.24 -7.03
CA GLY A 181 10.67 -10.65 -8.38
C GLY A 181 11.22 -9.45 -9.16
N ALA A 182 10.68 -9.20 -10.35
CA ALA A 182 11.06 -8.00 -11.10
C ALA A 182 10.59 -6.71 -10.38
N CYS A 183 11.43 -5.68 -10.39
CA CYS A 183 11.13 -4.37 -9.82
C CYS A 183 11.50 -3.26 -10.82
N SER A 184 10.73 -2.18 -10.82
CA SER A 184 10.99 -1.00 -11.63
C SER A 184 10.64 0.31 -10.93
N ALA A 185 11.26 1.40 -11.39
CA ALA A 185 10.92 2.77 -11.08
C ALA A 185 10.86 3.57 -12.38
N GLY A 186 9.71 4.18 -12.68
CA GLY A 186 9.45 4.81 -13.98
C GLY A 186 8.57 6.05 -13.89
N TYR A 187 8.43 6.76 -15.01
CA TYR A 187 7.61 7.96 -15.14
C TYR A 187 6.17 7.62 -15.50
N VAL A 188 5.22 8.15 -14.73
CA VAL A 188 3.79 7.88 -14.89
C VAL A 188 3.31 8.31 -16.28
N GLY A 189 2.59 7.42 -16.94
CA GLY A 189 2.07 7.55 -18.30
C GLY A 189 3.05 7.13 -19.39
N PHE A 190 4.29 6.78 -19.08
CA PHE A 190 5.31 6.42 -20.08
C PHE A 190 6.02 5.11 -19.77
N SER A 191 6.76 5.08 -18.65
CA SER A 191 7.64 3.97 -18.26
C SER A 191 7.33 3.43 -16.87
N ASP A 192 6.23 3.85 -16.25
CA ASP A 192 5.77 3.23 -15.01
C ASP A 192 5.37 1.75 -15.21
N GLY A 193 5.27 1.01 -14.10
CA GLY A 193 4.95 -0.41 -14.15
C GLY A 193 3.56 -0.72 -14.71
N TRP A 194 2.58 0.19 -14.61
CA TRP A 194 1.27 -0.03 -15.24
C TRP A 194 1.45 -0.10 -16.77
N GLN A 195 2.14 0.88 -17.35
CA GLN A 195 2.40 0.92 -18.80
C GLN A 195 3.21 -0.28 -19.29
N GLN A 196 4.23 -0.69 -18.52
CA GLN A 196 5.07 -1.84 -18.87
C GLN A 196 4.27 -3.14 -18.83
N LEU A 197 3.49 -3.37 -17.78
CA LEU A 197 2.70 -4.59 -17.61
C LEU A 197 1.52 -4.66 -18.60
N GLN A 198 0.84 -3.55 -18.87
CA GLN A 198 -0.28 -3.50 -19.81
C GLN A 198 0.16 -3.82 -21.25
N HIS A 199 1.31 -3.29 -21.69
CA HIS A 199 1.77 -3.45 -23.07
C HIS A 199 2.68 -4.66 -23.28
N GLY A 200 3.51 -4.99 -22.29
CA GLY A 200 4.56 -6.00 -22.41
C GLY A 200 4.41 -7.20 -21.46
N GLY A 201 3.50 -7.15 -20.49
CA GLY A 201 3.28 -8.22 -19.51
C GLY A 201 4.44 -8.43 -18.51
N ALA A 202 5.49 -7.62 -18.58
CA ALA A 202 6.69 -7.75 -17.76
C ALA A 202 7.30 -6.36 -17.47
N LEU A 203 8.02 -6.26 -16.35
CA LEU A 203 8.79 -5.08 -16.02
C LEU A 203 10.16 -5.11 -16.71
N ASP A 204 10.60 -3.97 -17.24
CA ASP A 204 11.95 -3.77 -17.76
C ASP A 204 12.95 -3.64 -16.60
N PRO A 205 13.89 -4.59 -16.43
CA PRO A 205 14.88 -4.54 -15.36
C PRO A 205 15.88 -3.38 -15.49
N ALA A 206 15.95 -2.71 -16.64
CA ALA A 206 16.76 -1.51 -16.83
C ALA A 206 16.11 -0.25 -16.22
N CYS A 207 14.78 -0.23 -16.08
CA CYS A 207 14.02 0.87 -15.49
C CYS A 207 14.15 0.87 -13.97
N ARG A 208 15.32 1.26 -13.45
CA ARG A 208 15.61 1.22 -12.00
C ARG A 208 15.50 2.57 -11.30
N ARG A 209 15.29 3.66 -12.04
CA ARG A 209 15.28 5.01 -11.48
C ARG A 209 14.50 5.99 -12.35
N ALA A 210 13.69 6.84 -11.74
CA ALA A 210 13.04 7.99 -12.35
C ALA A 210 13.22 9.19 -11.41
N GLU A 211 13.61 10.34 -11.93
CA GLU A 211 14.06 11.49 -11.14
C GLU A 211 13.17 12.70 -11.37
N ASP A 212 12.98 13.51 -10.33
CA ASP A 212 12.32 14.83 -10.39
C ASP A 212 11.01 14.88 -11.22
N GLY A 213 10.12 13.90 -11.00
CA GLY A 213 8.94 13.72 -11.83
C GLY A 213 7.70 13.25 -11.10
N ASN A 214 6.67 12.96 -11.89
CA ASN A 214 5.57 12.09 -11.51
C ASN A 214 6.01 10.65 -11.78
N VAL A 215 6.30 9.93 -10.70
CA VAL A 215 6.98 8.63 -10.74
C VAL A 215 6.12 7.56 -10.10
N ALA A 216 6.36 6.31 -10.46
CA ALA A 216 5.78 5.15 -9.81
C ALA A 216 6.85 4.07 -9.59
N LEU A 217 6.67 3.33 -8.49
CA LEU A 217 7.43 2.16 -8.12
C LEU A 217 6.57 0.93 -8.39
N THR A 218 7.16 -0.14 -8.93
CA THR A 218 6.44 -1.39 -9.12
C THR A 218 7.34 -2.57 -8.76
N GLY A 219 6.82 -3.53 -8.01
CA GLY A 219 7.54 -4.75 -7.65
C GLY A 219 6.65 -5.97 -7.67
N GLU A 220 7.13 -7.05 -8.29
CA GLU A 220 6.50 -8.36 -8.28
C GLU A 220 6.62 -8.99 -6.89
N ILE A 221 5.50 -9.26 -6.23
CA ILE A 221 5.47 -9.96 -4.95
C ILE A 221 5.66 -11.44 -5.24
N GLY A 222 6.69 -12.06 -4.65
CA GLY A 222 7.06 -13.46 -4.87
C GLY A 222 6.12 -14.49 -4.24
N PHE A 223 4.81 -14.39 -4.52
CA PHE A 223 3.84 -15.42 -4.17
C PHE A 223 4.17 -16.73 -4.89
N SER A 224 3.90 -17.83 -4.22
CA SER A 224 4.06 -19.18 -4.75
C SER A 224 2.93 -20.09 -4.29
N ALA A 225 2.90 -21.33 -4.78
CA ALA A 225 1.97 -22.33 -4.26
C ALA A 225 2.21 -22.65 -2.77
N ALA A 226 3.43 -22.46 -2.27
CA ALA A 226 3.78 -22.65 -0.86
C ALA A 226 3.51 -21.40 -0.01
N ASP A 227 3.69 -20.21 -0.59
CA ASP A 227 3.59 -18.92 0.10
C ASP A 227 2.60 -18.01 -0.62
N ASN A 228 1.35 -18.01 -0.17
CA ASN A 228 0.28 -17.20 -0.75
C ASN A 228 0.00 -15.89 0.03
N THR A 229 0.78 -15.61 1.07
CA THR A 229 0.58 -14.47 1.97
C THR A 229 1.87 -13.67 2.12
N ALA A 230 1.79 -12.36 1.90
CA ALA A 230 2.90 -11.42 1.98
C ALA A 230 2.53 -10.23 2.88
N LEU A 231 3.46 -9.79 3.70
CA LEU A 231 3.35 -8.54 4.43
C LEU A 231 4.20 -7.48 3.74
N LEU A 232 3.54 -6.42 3.26
CA LEU A 232 4.21 -5.22 2.80
C LEU A 232 4.30 -4.21 3.93
N ALA A 233 5.46 -3.57 4.03
CA ALA A 233 5.73 -2.48 4.96
C ALA A 233 6.19 -1.24 4.18
N LEU A 234 5.40 -0.17 4.26
CA LEU A 234 5.75 1.13 3.70
C LEU A 234 6.21 2.05 4.84
N GLY A 235 7.52 2.16 5.02
CA GLY A 235 8.13 3.03 6.03
C GLY A 235 8.37 4.44 5.50
N PHE A 236 8.31 5.42 6.40
CA PHE A 236 8.62 6.82 6.13
C PHE A 236 9.72 7.33 7.07
N GLY A 237 10.55 8.25 6.59
CA GLY A 237 11.64 8.84 7.36
C GLY A 237 12.25 10.06 6.67
N ALA A 238 13.21 10.70 7.34
CA ALA A 238 13.97 11.82 6.81
C ALA A 238 15.04 11.36 5.80
N SER A 239 15.49 10.10 5.88
CA SER A 239 16.40 9.49 4.90
C SER A 239 15.86 8.15 4.37
N PRO A 240 16.34 7.68 3.21
CA PRO A 240 16.00 6.35 2.69
C PRO A 240 16.36 5.23 3.67
N GLU A 241 17.50 5.34 4.34
CA GLU A 241 17.98 4.35 5.31
C GLU A 241 17.06 4.28 6.52
N GLU A 242 16.64 5.42 7.08
CA GLU A 242 15.68 5.47 8.19
C GLU A 242 14.34 4.83 7.79
N ALA A 243 13.79 5.22 6.63
CA ALA A 243 12.55 4.67 6.13
C ALA A 243 12.62 3.14 5.97
N ALA A 244 13.74 2.62 5.45
CA ALA A 244 13.97 1.18 5.33
C ALA A 244 14.15 0.49 6.68
N ASP A 245 14.96 1.04 7.59
CA ASP A 245 15.19 0.48 8.93
C ASP A 245 13.86 0.30 9.68
N LEU A 246 12.99 1.31 9.61
CA LEU A 246 11.66 1.27 10.21
C LEU A 246 10.76 0.23 9.52
N ALA A 247 10.74 0.18 8.19
CA ALA A 247 9.97 -0.81 7.44
C ALA A 247 10.38 -2.25 7.81
N PHE A 248 11.68 -2.56 7.83
CA PHE A 248 12.19 -3.87 8.22
C PHE A 248 11.95 -4.20 9.69
N ALA A 249 11.99 -3.20 10.58
CA ALA A 249 11.62 -3.40 11.98
C ALA A 249 10.16 -3.84 12.13
N SER A 250 9.23 -3.23 11.38
CA SER A 250 7.82 -3.66 11.37
C SER A 250 7.63 -5.01 10.69
N LEU A 251 8.33 -5.32 9.60
CA LEU A 251 8.30 -6.66 8.99
C LEU A 251 8.75 -7.75 9.98
N LYS A 252 9.82 -7.49 10.74
CA LYS A 252 10.32 -8.42 11.77
C LYS A 252 9.32 -8.60 12.90
N GLN A 253 8.61 -7.54 13.29
CA GLN A 253 7.57 -7.60 14.31
C GLN A 253 6.33 -8.37 13.81
N GLY A 254 6.00 -8.24 12.52
CA GLY A 254 4.89 -8.92 11.88
C GLY A 254 3.54 -8.24 12.09
N TYR A 255 2.58 -8.60 11.22
CA TYR A 255 1.25 -7.98 11.22
C TYR A 255 0.51 -8.22 12.54
N ASP A 256 0.36 -9.47 12.97
CA ASP A 256 -0.51 -9.81 14.10
C ASP A 256 -0.05 -9.16 15.41
N ALA A 257 1.25 -9.09 15.65
CA ALA A 257 1.80 -8.44 16.83
C ALA A 257 1.54 -6.93 16.83
N SER A 258 1.65 -6.26 15.68
CA SER A 258 1.34 -4.83 15.54
C SER A 258 -0.17 -4.57 15.56
N ALA A 259 -0.98 -5.44 14.95
CA ALA A 259 -2.44 -5.36 14.94
C ALA A 259 -3.04 -5.51 16.35
N LYS A 260 -2.49 -6.42 17.16
CA LYS A 260 -2.88 -6.59 18.55
C LYS A 260 -2.75 -5.27 19.33
N VAL A 261 -1.57 -4.63 19.28
CA VAL A 261 -1.33 -3.35 19.97
C VAL A 261 -2.21 -2.23 19.39
N TYR A 262 -2.39 -2.20 18.07
CA TYR A 262 -3.25 -1.23 17.39
C TYR A 262 -4.69 -1.29 17.91
N VAL A 263 -5.27 -2.50 17.93
CA VAL A 263 -6.64 -2.75 18.39
C VAL A 263 -6.76 -2.47 19.88
N GLU A 264 -5.82 -2.93 20.71
CA GLU A 264 -5.81 -2.69 22.16
C GLU A 264 -5.81 -1.20 22.49
N ASN A 265 -5.02 -0.37 21.80
CA ASN A 265 -4.99 1.08 22.04
C ASN A 265 -6.34 1.73 21.73
N TRP A 266 -6.94 1.41 20.59
CA TRP A 266 -8.27 1.92 20.22
C TRP A 266 -9.36 1.44 21.18
N ARG A 267 -9.34 0.16 21.56
CA ARG A 267 -10.29 -0.42 22.52
C ARG A 267 -10.19 0.23 23.90
N LYS A 268 -8.96 0.47 24.37
CA LYS A 268 -8.71 1.19 25.63
C LYS A 268 -9.30 2.60 25.59
N TRP A 269 -9.12 3.32 24.49
CA TRP A 269 -9.71 4.66 24.32
C TRP A 269 -11.24 4.61 24.27
N GLN A 270 -11.81 3.69 23.48
CA GLN A 270 -13.27 3.51 23.38
C GLN A 270 -13.90 3.14 24.73
N ALA A 271 -13.24 2.30 25.54
CA ALA A 271 -13.72 1.93 26.87
C ALA A 271 -13.81 3.12 27.84
N GLY A 272 -13.08 4.19 27.57
CA GLY A 272 -13.15 5.46 28.30
C GLY A 272 -14.27 6.40 27.84
N LEU A 273 -14.99 6.08 26.76
CA LEU A 273 -16.10 6.90 26.26
C LEU A 273 -17.39 6.66 27.08
N HIS A 274 -18.23 7.69 27.16
CA HIS A 274 -19.56 7.55 27.73
C HIS A 274 -20.43 6.60 26.88
N LYS A 275 -21.04 5.61 27.52
CA LYS A 275 -22.02 4.72 26.88
C LYS A 275 -23.32 5.50 26.68
N LEU A 276 -23.64 5.83 25.42
CA LEU A 276 -24.87 6.54 25.06
C LEU A 276 -26.04 5.59 24.78
N ASP A 277 -25.77 4.29 24.63
CA ASP A 277 -26.80 3.26 24.48
C ASP A 277 -27.57 3.13 25.80
N ARG A 278 -28.64 3.92 25.93
CA ARG A 278 -29.67 3.71 26.93
C ARG A 278 -30.34 2.39 26.61
N HIS A 279 -30.46 1.49 27.60
CA HIS A 279 -31.54 0.51 27.56
C HIS A 279 -32.83 1.31 27.35
N ALA A 280 -33.63 0.95 26.34
CA ALA A 280 -34.97 1.46 26.21
C ALA A 280 -35.75 1.06 27.47
N THR A 281 -35.77 1.91 28.49
CA THR A 281 -36.72 1.78 29.58
C THR A 281 -38.08 2.03 28.97
N SER A 282 -38.97 1.05 29.08
CA SER A 282 -40.37 1.18 28.68
C SER A 282 -41.01 2.31 29.47
N GLY A 283 -41.11 3.48 28.85
CA GLY A 283 -41.69 4.69 29.42
C GLY A 283 -41.57 5.83 28.43
N LEU A 284 -42.69 6.48 28.14
CA LEU A 284 -42.80 7.62 27.23
C LEU A 284 -41.72 8.68 27.54
N ASN A 285 -40.88 8.97 26.56
CA ASN A 285 -39.91 10.05 26.65
C ASN A 285 -40.63 11.37 26.34
N THR A 286 -41.07 12.08 27.38
CA THR A 286 -41.47 13.49 27.26
C THR A 286 -40.21 14.34 27.38
N TYR A 287 -39.54 14.61 26.24
CA TYR A 287 -38.83 15.86 25.89
C TYR A 287 -38.40 15.75 24.44
#